data_AF-A0A834T3B2-F1
#
_entry.id   AF-A0A834T3B2-F1
#
_cell.length_a   1.000
_cell.length_b   1.000
_cell.length_c   1.000
_cell.angle_alpha   90.00
_cell.angle_beta   90.00
_cell.angle_gamma   90.00
#
_symmetry.space_group_name_H-M   'P 1'
#
loop_
_entity.id
_entity.type
_entity.pdbx_description
1 polymer ?
#
loop_
_entity_poly.entity_id
_entity_poly.type
_entity_poly.pdbx_seq_one_letter_code
_entity_poly.pdbx_strand_id
1 'polypeptide(L)'
;MEAVLQTRGLLPLPKNPRTRVLHPSSQGLKLRLLSSKPKTLTGSSLTTKVNNSFGQKDKNLFICKAEAAAAVADGHPVFGETESEEPKIFGIEITTLKKIIPLGMMFFCILFNYTILRDTKDVLVVTARGSSAEIIPFLKTWVNLPMAIGFMLLYTKLANVLSKQALFYAVIFPFIAFFGAFGFVLYPLSNYIHPQAFADKLLNILGPRFLGPLAIMRIWSFCLFYVMAELWGSVVVSVLFWGFANQITTVEEAKRFYPLFGLGANIALIFSGRTVKYFSNLRKSLGPGVDGWAISLKAMMSIVVLMGGAICFIYWWVNNFVPLPTRSKKKKEKPKMGTMESLKFLVSSRYIRDLATLVVAYGISINLVEVTWKSKLKAQFPSPNEYSSFMGDFSTATGIATFTMMLLSQFIFDKYGWGVAAKITPTVLLLTGVGFFSLILFGGPLVPTLAKFGMTPLLAAVYVGAMQNIFSKSAKYSLFDPCKEMAYIPLDEDTKVKGKAAIDVVCNPLGKSGGALIQQFMILTFGSLANSTPYLGGMLLVIVLAWLSAAKSLDTQFTALRQEEELEKKMEGAAVEVPLLTENGGANGVPASGSSSPLNPTAGDSSNSPSETSKPRNF
;
A
#
# COMPACT_ATOMS: atom_id res chain seq x y z
N MET A 1 42.47 32.89 36.88
CA MET A 1 41.98 34.26 37.19
C MET A 1 40.47 34.16 37.34
N GLU A 2 39.95 34.50 38.50
CA GLU A 2 38.52 34.48 38.82
C GLU A 2 37.90 35.88 38.69
N ALA A 3 36.61 35.93 38.36
CA ALA A 3 35.61 36.91 38.76
C ALA A 3 34.26 36.32 38.31
N VAL A 4 33.32 35.86 39.14
CA VAL A 4 32.79 36.31 40.44
C VAL A 4 32.12 37.68 40.37
N LEU A 5 30.78 37.65 40.28
CA LEU A 5 29.90 38.67 40.84
C LEU A 5 28.63 37.98 41.38
N GLN A 6 28.51 37.91 42.70
CA GLN A 6 27.28 37.58 43.41
C GLN A 6 26.63 38.86 43.93
N THR A 7 25.31 38.90 44.00
CA THR A 7 24.58 39.72 44.97
C THR A 7 23.56 38.85 45.72
N ARG A 8 23.40 39.09 47.03
CA ARG A 8 22.61 38.29 47.98
C ARG A 8 21.55 39.15 48.67
N GLY A 9 20.43 38.51 49.03
CA GLY A 9 19.62 38.78 50.22
C GLY A 9 18.72 37.53 50.46
N LEU A 10 18.86 36.71 51.52
CA LEU A 10 18.68 36.95 52.97
C LEU A 10 17.21 37.25 53.30
N LEU A 11 16.45 36.52 54.14
CA LEU A 11 16.66 35.49 55.22
C LEU A 11 15.33 34.66 55.40
N PRO A 12 15.16 33.73 56.37
CA PRO A 12 16.00 32.61 56.82
C PRO A 12 15.23 31.24 56.94
N LEU A 13 15.96 30.16 57.27
CA LEU A 13 15.46 28.85 57.74
C LEU A 13 15.49 28.77 59.29
N PRO A 14 14.89 27.73 59.91
CA PRO A 14 15.77 26.68 60.46
C PRO A 14 15.26 25.22 60.31
N LYS A 15 16.22 24.28 60.48
CA LYS A 15 16.05 22.81 60.64
C LYS A 15 15.83 22.51 62.15
N ASN A 16 15.58 21.31 62.72
CA ASN A 16 15.90 19.92 62.35
C ASN A 16 15.05 18.91 63.22
N PRO A 17 15.43 17.65 63.58
CA PRO A 17 14.68 16.44 63.19
C PRO A 17 14.08 15.60 64.35
N ARG A 18 13.36 14.50 64.03
CA ARG A 18 13.32 13.28 64.88
C ARG A 18 12.97 12.01 64.10
N THR A 19 13.64 10.91 64.44
CA THR A 19 13.51 9.57 63.88
C THR A 19 12.59 8.67 64.73
N ARG A 20 11.85 7.75 64.10
CA ARG A 20 11.57 6.42 64.67
C ARG A 20 11.32 5.39 63.57
N VAL A 21 11.95 4.23 63.72
CA VAL A 21 11.89 3.06 62.83
C VAL A 21 10.88 2.05 63.39
N LEU A 22 10.16 1.32 62.52
CA LEU A 22 9.88 -0.13 62.65
C LEU A 22 9.12 -0.71 61.44
N HIS A 23 9.65 -1.82 60.91
CA HIS A 23 9.08 -2.78 59.94
C HIS A 23 8.33 -3.91 60.69
N PRO A 24 7.76 -4.97 60.07
CA PRO A 24 7.21 -5.20 58.72
C PRO A 24 5.85 -6.00 58.74
N SER A 25 5.51 -6.65 57.61
CA SER A 25 4.59 -7.82 57.45
C SER A 25 3.07 -7.54 57.33
N SER A 26 2.23 -8.41 56.77
CA SER A 26 2.35 -9.37 55.64
C SER A 26 0.96 -9.98 55.35
N GLN A 27 0.72 -10.49 54.13
CA GLN A 27 -0.50 -11.23 53.71
C GLN A 27 -1.81 -10.40 53.68
N GLY A 28 -2.85 -10.72 52.92
CA GLY A 28 -3.02 -11.75 51.89
C GLY A 28 -4.49 -12.15 51.68
N LEU A 29 -4.84 -12.60 50.47
CA LEU A 29 -6.08 -13.29 50.04
C LEU A 29 -7.35 -12.50 49.63
N LYS A 30 -8.07 -13.17 48.71
CA LYS A 30 -9.21 -12.78 47.89
C LYS A 30 -10.50 -13.43 48.45
N LEU A 31 -11.70 -12.91 48.12
CA LEU A 31 -12.86 -13.68 47.59
C LEU A 31 -14.01 -12.71 47.14
N ARG A 32 -15.24 -13.18 46.90
CA ARG A 32 -15.78 -13.43 45.54
C ARG A 32 -17.31 -13.58 45.48
N LEU A 33 -18.02 -12.61 44.87
CA LEU A 33 -19.37 -12.72 44.22
C LEU A 33 -20.60 -13.22 45.02
N LEU A 34 -21.75 -12.52 44.81
CA LEU A 34 -23.16 -12.98 44.60
C LEU A 34 -24.13 -11.87 45.12
N SER A 35 -24.94 -11.19 44.31
CA SER A 35 -26.15 -11.58 43.53
C SER A 35 -27.46 -11.67 44.34
N SER A 36 -28.40 -10.73 44.13
CA SER A 36 -29.85 -10.98 43.92
C SER A 36 -30.69 -9.68 43.77
N LYS A 37 -31.78 -9.78 42.99
CA LYS A 37 -33.01 -8.94 42.95
C LYS A 37 -34.21 -9.91 43.18
N PRO A 38 -35.53 -9.59 43.05
CA PRO A 38 -36.27 -8.31 42.83
C PRO A 38 -37.51 -8.12 43.77
N LYS A 39 -38.33 -7.07 43.56
CA LYS A 39 -39.82 -7.08 43.74
C LYS A 39 -40.53 -5.82 43.17
N THR A 40 -41.87 -5.86 43.14
CA THR A 40 -42.84 -4.92 42.48
C THR A 40 -43.95 -4.48 43.48
N LEU A 41 -45.05 -3.76 43.21
CA LEU A 41 -45.80 -3.35 41.99
C LEU A 41 -46.76 -2.15 42.32
N THR A 42 -47.35 -1.46 41.30
CA THR A 42 -48.61 -0.63 41.34
C THR A 42 -48.66 0.63 42.24
N GLY A 43 -49.43 1.71 41.98
CA GLY A 43 -50.29 2.11 40.83
C GLY A 43 -51.22 3.32 41.19
N SER A 44 -51.77 4.05 40.19
CA SER A 44 -52.94 5.01 40.21
C SER A 44 -53.10 6.12 41.29
N SER A 45 -53.79 7.26 41.10
CA SER A 45 -54.27 8.04 39.93
C SER A 45 -54.94 9.38 40.36
N LEU A 46 -55.25 10.27 39.40
CA LEU A 46 -56.31 11.31 39.36
C LEU A 46 -56.22 12.71 40.08
N THR A 47 -56.27 13.77 39.23
CA THR A 47 -57.05 15.06 39.35
C THR A 47 -56.72 16.11 40.45
N THR A 48 -56.91 17.45 40.28
CA THR A 48 -57.76 18.23 39.35
C THR A 48 -57.27 19.69 39.12
N LYS A 49 -57.50 20.27 37.91
CA LYS A 49 -57.77 21.68 37.47
C LYS A 49 -57.26 22.89 38.32
N VAL A 50 -56.81 24.01 37.72
CA VAL A 50 -57.61 24.97 36.91
C VAL A 50 -56.79 25.75 35.85
N ASN A 51 -57.41 25.87 34.67
CA ASN A 51 -57.31 26.81 33.53
C ASN A 51 -56.89 28.28 33.83
N ASN A 52 -56.53 29.14 32.87
CA ASN A 52 -56.82 29.29 31.41
C ASN A 52 -55.68 30.13 30.76
N SER A 53 -55.47 30.32 29.45
CA SER A 53 -56.08 29.85 28.17
C SER A 53 -55.19 30.27 26.97
N PHE A 54 -55.53 29.81 25.74
CA PHE A 54 -54.98 30.27 24.44
C PHE A 54 -53.52 29.85 24.13
N GLY A 55 -53.03 29.91 22.87
CA GLY A 55 -53.70 30.41 21.64
C GLY A 55 -53.50 29.61 20.34
N GLN A 56 -52.40 28.85 20.19
CA GLN A 56 -52.18 27.69 19.29
C GLN A 56 -52.68 27.71 17.82
N LYS A 57 -51.84 27.29 16.85
CA LYS A 57 -52.28 26.41 15.74
C LYS A 57 -51.14 25.66 15.03
N ASP A 58 -51.12 24.34 15.20
CA ASP A 58 -50.43 23.38 14.33
C ASP A 58 -51.38 22.87 13.24
N LYS A 59 -50.84 22.40 12.11
CA LYS A 59 -51.48 21.39 11.24
C LYS A 59 -50.45 20.48 10.57
N ASN A 60 -50.36 19.25 11.08
CA ASN A 60 -50.01 18.09 10.25
C ASN A 60 -51.28 17.60 9.53
N LEU A 61 -51.14 16.98 8.36
CA LEU A 61 -52.22 16.20 7.74
C LEU A 61 -51.68 14.87 7.21
N PHE A 62 -52.25 13.77 7.71
CA PHE A 62 -52.12 12.41 7.17
C PHE A 62 -53.52 11.99 6.71
N ILE A 63 -53.64 11.39 5.52
CA ILE A 63 -54.80 10.57 5.13
C ILE A 63 -54.28 9.34 4.39
N CYS A 64 -54.82 8.16 4.72
CA CYS A 64 -54.56 6.88 4.07
C CYS A 64 -55.84 6.31 3.44
N LYS A 65 -55.63 5.36 2.51
CA LYS A 65 -56.55 4.45 1.78
C LYS A 65 -56.68 4.80 0.29
N ALA A 66 -56.94 3.87 -0.63
CA ALA A 66 -56.77 2.40 -0.78
C ALA A 66 -57.68 2.01 -1.96
N GLU A 67 -57.24 1.08 -2.82
CA GLU A 67 -58.01 0.30 -3.81
C GLU A 67 -59.00 1.01 -4.77
N ALA A 68 -58.80 0.79 -6.08
CA ALA A 68 -59.68 -0.09 -6.85
C ALA A 68 -59.11 -0.35 -8.26
N ALA A 69 -59.30 -1.57 -8.77
CA ALA A 69 -59.11 -1.87 -10.19
C ALA A 69 -60.46 -1.72 -10.93
N ALA A 70 -60.44 -1.12 -12.12
CA ALA A 70 -61.52 -1.24 -13.10
C ALA A 70 -60.92 -1.13 -14.50
N ALA A 71 -61.23 -2.11 -15.35
CA ALA A 71 -60.91 -2.06 -16.77
C ALA A 71 -62.11 -1.48 -17.55
N VAL A 72 -61.85 -0.81 -18.67
CA VAL A 72 -62.40 -1.12 -20.02
C VAL A 72 -61.83 -0.12 -21.04
N ALA A 73 -61.73 -0.60 -22.27
CA ALA A 73 -61.18 0.01 -23.49
C ALA A 73 -61.49 1.50 -23.75
N ASP A 74 -60.53 2.22 -24.34
CA ASP A 74 -60.45 2.35 -25.80
C ASP A 74 -59.03 2.72 -26.26
N GLY A 75 -58.66 2.37 -27.50
CA GLY A 75 -57.27 2.39 -27.96
C GLY A 75 -56.95 3.46 -29.00
N HIS A 76 -55.75 4.06 -28.91
CA HIS A 76 -54.82 4.25 -30.03
C HIS A 76 -53.43 4.71 -29.50
N PRO A 77 -52.31 4.41 -30.17
CA PRO A 77 -50.97 4.72 -29.67
C PRO A 77 -50.46 6.08 -30.16
N VAL A 78 -49.81 6.86 -29.29
CA VAL A 78 -49.08 8.08 -29.66
C VAL A 78 -47.72 8.12 -28.96
N PHE A 79 -46.68 8.36 -29.75
CA PHE A 79 -45.29 8.57 -29.34
C PHE A 79 -45.13 9.82 -28.46
N GLY A 80 -44.10 9.85 -27.61
CA GLY A 80 -43.69 11.08 -26.93
C GLY A 80 -42.68 10.84 -25.81
N GLU A 81 -41.40 10.82 -26.14
CA GLU A 81 -40.32 10.77 -25.15
C GLU A 81 -40.31 12.02 -24.28
N THR A 82 -40.05 11.85 -22.99
CA THR A 82 -39.33 12.85 -22.19
C THR A 82 -38.48 12.13 -21.15
N GLU A 83 -37.52 11.33 -21.63
CA GLU A 83 -36.34 11.07 -20.80
C GLU A 83 -35.67 12.43 -20.58
N SER A 84 -35.63 12.88 -19.33
CA SER A 84 -34.92 14.08 -18.95
C SER A 84 -33.42 13.82 -19.07
N GLU A 85 -32.85 14.04 -20.25
CA GLU A 85 -31.41 13.91 -20.49
C GLU A 85 -30.65 14.79 -19.49
N GLU A 86 -29.98 14.15 -18.52
CA GLU A 86 -29.04 14.87 -17.66
C GLU A 86 -27.96 15.53 -18.53
N PRO A 87 -27.60 16.80 -18.31
CA PRO A 87 -26.70 17.49 -19.24
C PRO A 87 -25.33 16.78 -19.29
N LYS A 88 -24.98 16.25 -20.45
CA LYS A 88 -23.73 15.51 -20.69
C LYS A 88 -22.60 16.51 -20.94
N ILE A 89 -21.63 16.60 -20.02
CA ILE A 89 -20.42 17.42 -20.22
C ILE A 89 -19.26 16.47 -20.55
N PHE A 90 -18.61 16.65 -21.70
CA PHE A 90 -17.58 15.76 -22.24
C PHE A 90 -17.98 14.26 -22.36
N GLY A 91 -19.26 13.97 -22.62
CA GLY A 91 -19.75 12.57 -22.69
C GLY A 91 -19.64 11.84 -21.35
N ILE A 92 -19.85 12.57 -20.25
CA ILE A 92 -19.96 12.07 -18.87
C ILE A 92 -21.20 12.71 -18.25
N GLU A 93 -22.01 11.90 -17.55
CA GLU A 93 -23.16 12.39 -16.78
C GLU A 93 -22.69 13.31 -15.64
N ILE A 94 -23.41 14.40 -15.39
CA ILE A 94 -23.09 15.32 -14.29
C ILE A 94 -23.17 14.63 -12.93
N THR A 95 -24.12 13.71 -12.73
CA THR A 95 -24.22 12.86 -11.53
C THR A 95 -22.95 12.04 -11.29
N THR A 96 -22.39 11.46 -12.34
CA THR A 96 -21.13 10.71 -12.32
C THR A 96 -19.93 11.65 -12.04
N LEU A 97 -19.85 12.80 -12.72
CA LEU A 97 -18.79 13.80 -12.52
C LEU A 97 -18.74 14.34 -11.06
N LYS A 98 -19.92 14.56 -10.46
CA LYS A 98 -20.09 14.98 -9.04
C LYS A 98 -19.53 13.97 -8.03
N LYS A 99 -19.32 12.70 -8.39
CA LYS A 99 -18.66 11.70 -7.51
C LYS A 99 -17.14 11.73 -7.69
N ILE A 100 -16.69 11.81 -8.95
CA ILE A 100 -15.30 11.58 -9.33
C ILE A 100 -14.39 12.74 -8.95
N ILE A 101 -14.85 13.99 -9.10
CA ILE A 101 -14.04 15.16 -8.73
C ILE A 101 -13.75 15.17 -7.22
N PRO A 102 -14.72 15.03 -6.32
CA PRO A 102 -14.46 14.86 -4.89
C PRO A 102 -13.57 13.66 -4.57
N LEU A 103 -13.80 12.49 -5.19
CA LEU A 103 -13.01 11.29 -4.92
C LEU A 103 -11.55 11.46 -5.38
N GLY A 104 -11.31 12.07 -6.53
CA GLY A 104 -9.98 12.41 -7.03
C GLY A 104 -9.27 13.45 -6.16
N MET A 105 -9.98 14.48 -5.69
CA MET A 105 -9.45 15.48 -4.76
C MET A 105 -9.10 14.86 -3.39
N MET A 106 -9.95 13.97 -2.88
CA MET A 106 -9.69 13.19 -1.67
C MET A 106 -8.44 12.31 -1.82
N PHE A 107 -8.29 11.64 -2.96
CA PHE A 107 -7.10 10.82 -3.25
C PHE A 107 -5.83 11.67 -3.34
N PHE A 108 -5.91 12.83 -3.99
CA PHE A 108 -4.83 13.80 -4.05
C PHE A 108 -4.39 14.23 -2.64
N CYS A 109 -5.30 14.67 -1.77
CA CYS A 109 -4.98 15.05 -0.40
C CYS A 109 -4.36 13.89 0.41
N ILE A 110 -4.88 12.67 0.25
CA ILE A 110 -4.35 11.47 0.93
C ILE A 110 -2.92 11.15 0.49
N LEU A 111 -2.63 11.22 -0.82
CA LEU A 111 -1.31 10.90 -1.38
C LEU A 111 -0.29 12.03 -1.22
N PHE A 112 -0.76 13.28 -1.22
CA PHE A 112 0.03 14.45 -0.86
C PHE A 112 0.54 14.33 0.58
N ASN A 113 -0.36 14.03 1.53
CA ASN A 113 0.02 13.74 2.92
C ASN A 113 0.94 12.53 3.02
N TYR A 114 0.61 11.42 2.34
CA TYR A 114 1.43 10.21 2.35
C TYR A 114 2.87 10.50 1.92
N THR A 115 3.07 11.33 0.89
CA THR A 115 4.40 11.71 0.41
C THR A 115 5.15 12.56 1.41
N ILE A 116 4.54 13.62 1.96
CA ILE A 116 5.17 14.46 3.00
C ILE A 116 5.58 13.60 4.20
N LEU A 117 4.70 12.71 4.67
CA LEU A 117 4.95 11.81 5.78
C LEU A 117 6.06 10.79 5.48
N ARG A 118 6.07 10.23 4.27
CA ARG A 118 7.09 9.28 3.79
C ARG A 118 8.47 9.93 3.73
N ASP A 119 8.55 11.16 3.25
CA ASP A 119 9.84 11.84 3.10
C ASP A 119 10.34 12.36 4.46
N THR A 120 9.43 12.88 5.29
CA THR A 120 9.73 13.38 6.64
C THR A 120 10.18 12.28 7.61
N LYS A 121 9.54 11.09 7.59
CA LYS A 121 9.89 10.02 8.54
C LYS A 121 11.32 9.54 8.37
N ASP A 122 11.80 9.45 7.12
CA ASP A 122 13.15 8.99 6.81
C ASP A 122 14.16 10.04 7.28
N VAL A 123 13.91 11.34 7.03
CA VAL A 123 14.73 12.43 7.56
C VAL A 123 14.85 12.32 9.09
N LEU A 124 13.73 12.19 9.80
CA LEU A 124 13.70 12.14 11.27
C LEU A 124 14.53 10.99 11.84
N VAL A 125 14.35 9.76 11.35
CA VAL A 125 15.06 8.59 11.93
C VAL A 125 16.51 8.49 11.47
N VAL A 126 16.81 8.90 10.23
CA VAL A 126 18.16 8.81 9.66
C VAL A 126 19.07 9.93 10.18
N THR A 127 18.59 11.17 10.26
CA THR A 127 19.45 12.33 10.60
C THR A 127 19.59 12.59 12.10
N ALA A 128 18.80 11.93 12.96
CA ALA A 128 18.88 12.07 14.41
C ALA A 128 20.26 11.72 15.00
N ARG A 129 20.58 12.37 16.13
CA ARG A 129 21.82 12.15 16.91
C ARG A 129 21.89 10.71 17.41
N GLY A 130 23.02 10.04 17.17
CA GLY A 130 23.23 8.66 17.61
C GLY A 130 22.32 7.62 16.91
N SER A 131 21.82 7.95 15.73
CA SER A 131 21.09 7.06 14.80
C SER A 131 21.78 7.08 13.42
N SER A 132 21.42 6.14 12.53
CA SER A 132 21.92 6.06 11.15
C SER A 132 20.86 5.44 10.23
N ALA A 133 21.15 5.26 8.94
CA ALA A 133 20.26 4.52 8.04
C ALA A 133 20.11 3.03 8.44
N GLU A 134 21.02 2.49 9.26
CA GLU A 134 20.96 1.13 9.81
C GLU A 134 19.76 0.91 10.73
N ILE A 135 19.09 1.97 11.22
CA ILE A 135 17.86 1.80 12.03
C ILE A 135 16.68 1.28 11.17
N ILE A 136 16.63 1.63 9.88
CA ILE A 136 15.46 1.38 9.02
C ILE A 136 15.11 -0.11 8.91
N PRO A 137 16.06 -1.04 8.69
CA PRO A 137 15.78 -2.47 8.65
C PRO A 137 15.18 -3.00 9.97
N PHE A 138 15.76 -2.66 11.11
CA PHE A 138 15.25 -3.08 12.42
C PHE A 138 13.88 -2.46 12.71
N LEU A 139 13.68 -1.19 12.38
CA LEU A 139 12.43 -0.47 12.61
C LEU A 139 11.27 -1.06 11.79
N LYS A 140 11.53 -1.45 10.54
CA LYS A 140 10.56 -2.16 9.67
C LYS A 140 10.19 -3.53 10.25
N THR A 141 11.17 -4.32 10.68
CA THR A 141 10.97 -5.70 11.17
C THR A 141 10.34 -5.74 12.56
N TRP A 142 10.88 -5.00 13.53
CA TRP A 142 10.56 -5.17 14.96
C TRP A 142 9.51 -4.22 15.49
N VAL A 143 9.20 -3.12 14.79
CA VAL A 143 8.21 -2.14 15.24
C VAL A 143 7.06 -2.01 14.25
N ASN A 144 7.35 -1.75 12.97
CA ASN A 144 6.31 -1.51 11.97
C ASN A 144 5.44 -2.76 11.72
N LEU A 145 6.04 -3.94 11.57
CA LEU A 145 5.30 -5.19 11.34
C LEU A 145 4.38 -5.56 12.53
N PRO A 146 4.83 -5.62 13.81
CA PRO A 146 3.93 -5.86 14.94
C PRO A 146 2.83 -4.80 15.09
N MET A 147 3.16 -3.52 14.88
CA MET A 147 2.18 -2.43 14.97
C MET A 147 1.12 -2.51 13.85
N ALA A 148 1.50 -2.91 12.64
CA ALA A 148 0.56 -3.14 11.54
C ALA A 148 -0.39 -4.31 11.82
N ILE A 149 0.10 -5.41 12.43
CA ILE A 149 -0.73 -6.54 12.87
C ILE A 149 -1.69 -6.08 13.98
N GLY A 150 -1.19 -5.39 15.00
CA GLY A 150 -1.99 -4.85 16.09
C GLY A 150 -3.08 -3.89 15.59
N PHE A 151 -2.73 -3.00 14.65
CA PHE A 151 -3.69 -2.11 14.00
C PHE A 151 -4.75 -2.89 13.21
N MET A 152 -4.37 -3.92 12.44
CA MET A 152 -5.34 -4.74 11.68
C MET A 152 -6.35 -5.44 12.60
N LEU A 153 -5.91 -5.96 13.75
CA LEU A 153 -6.79 -6.55 14.76
C LEU A 153 -7.73 -5.51 15.38
N LEU A 154 -7.24 -4.33 15.70
CA LEU A 154 -8.04 -3.21 16.21
C LEU A 154 -9.07 -2.75 15.16
N TYR A 155 -8.65 -2.52 13.92
CA TYR A 155 -9.51 -2.13 12.81
C TYR A 155 -10.63 -3.16 12.58
N THR A 156 -10.31 -4.46 12.63
CA THR A 156 -11.31 -5.53 12.47
C THR A 156 -12.35 -5.50 13.59
N LYS A 157 -11.96 -5.23 14.85
CA LYS A 157 -12.90 -5.05 15.95
C LYS A 157 -13.77 -3.81 15.76
N LEU A 158 -13.17 -2.66 15.42
CA LEU A 158 -13.89 -1.41 15.18
C LEU A 158 -14.88 -1.53 14.01
N ALA A 159 -14.50 -2.21 12.92
CA ALA A 159 -15.32 -2.39 11.73
C ALA A 159 -16.54 -3.31 11.94
N ASN A 160 -16.54 -4.13 13.01
CA ASN A 160 -17.70 -4.94 13.40
C ASN A 160 -18.67 -4.18 14.32
N VAL A 161 -18.23 -3.10 14.98
CA VAL A 161 -19.01 -2.35 15.98
C VAL A 161 -19.52 -1.01 15.44
N LEU A 162 -18.72 -0.32 14.62
CA LEU A 162 -19.02 1.03 14.11
C LEU A 162 -19.72 0.98 12.74
N SER A 163 -20.56 2.00 12.49
CA SER A 163 -21.06 2.27 11.13
C SER A 163 -19.90 2.65 10.20
N LYS A 164 -20.09 2.52 8.88
CA LYS A 164 -19.05 2.83 7.87
C LYS A 164 -18.47 4.25 8.01
N GLN A 165 -19.34 5.23 8.26
CA GLN A 165 -18.95 6.63 8.45
C GLN A 165 -18.22 6.83 9.78
N ALA A 166 -18.76 6.29 10.88
CA ALA A 166 -18.11 6.35 12.19
C ALA A 166 -16.74 5.65 12.18
N LEU A 167 -16.60 4.53 11.46
CA LEU A 167 -15.33 3.82 11.28
C LEU A 167 -14.30 4.66 10.53
N PHE A 168 -14.69 5.32 9.43
CA PHE A 168 -13.80 6.20 8.69
C PHE A 168 -13.24 7.31 9.58
N TYR A 169 -14.13 8.01 10.31
CA TYR A 169 -13.75 9.09 11.21
C TYR A 169 -12.92 8.60 12.42
N ALA A 170 -13.33 7.51 13.07
CA ALA A 170 -12.63 6.92 14.21
C ALA A 170 -11.21 6.45 13.86
N VAL A 171 -10.92 6.14 12.59
CA VAL A 171 -9.57 5.80 12.13
C VAL A 171 -8.79 7.04 11.72
N ILE A 172 -9.36 7.97 10.93
CA ILE A 172 -8.59 9.10 10.37
C ILE A 172 -8.24 10.16 11.44
N PHE A 173 -9.12 10.42 12.40
CA PHE A 173 -8.88 11.44 13.43
C PHE A 173 -7.64 11.15 14.30
N PRO A 174 -7.41 9.93 14.82
CA PRO A 174 -6.16 9.58 15.50
C PRO A 174 -4.89 9.84 14.70
N PHE A 175 -4.87 9.58 13.38
CA PHE A 175 -3.70 9.91 12.55
C PHE A 175 -3.46 11.42 12.47
N ILE A 176 -4.52 12.19 12.17
CA ILE A 176 -4.43 13.66 12.06
C ILE A 176 -3.99 14.26 13.40
N ALA A 177 -4.62 13.86 14.50
CA ALA A 177 -4.30 14.31 15.84
C ALA A 177 -2.86 13.94 16.24
N PHE A 178 -2.40 12.74 15.91
CA PHE A 178 -1.02 12.31 16.15
C PHE A 178 -0.01 13.19 15.39
N PHE A 179 -0.19 13.44 14.09
CA PHE A 179 0.77 14.25 13.33
C PHE A 179 0.79 15.72 13.77
N GLY A 180 -0.37 16.28 14.13
CA GLY A 180 -0.45 17.59 14.79
C GLY A 180 0.30 17.61 16.12
N ALA A 181 -0.05 16.71 17.05
CA ALA A 181 0.61 16.59 18.35
C ALA A 181 2.13 16.31 18.22
N PHE A 182 2.56 15.61 17.17
CA PHE A 182 3.97 15.38 16.92
C PHE A 182 4.72 16.67 16.58
N GLY A 183 4.22 17.47 15.62
CA GLY A 183 4.85 18.73 15.24
C GLY A 183 4.83 19.79 16.36
N PHE A 184 3.74 19.87 17.12
CA PHE A 184 3.56 20.92 18.12
C PHE A 184 4.04 20.56 19.54
N VAL A 185 4.00 19.28 19.94
CA VAL A 185 4.28 18.84 21.32
C VAL A 185 5.47 17.87 21.39
N LEU A 186 5.43 16.72 20.69
CA LEU A 186 6.46 15.68 20.84
C LEU A 186 7.82 16.11 20.29
N TYR A 187 7.85 16.85 19.16
CA TYR A 187 9.12 17.27 18.58
C TYR A 187 9.86 18.34 19.42
N PRO A 188 9.22 19.42 19.90
CA PRO A 188 9.87 20.35 20.84
C PRO A 188 10.36 19.69 22.14
N LEU A 189 9.64 18.67 22.63
CA LEU A 189 10.02 17.91 23.82
C LEU A 189 11.04 16.79 23.57
N SER A 190 11.50 16.59 22.32
CA SER A 190 12.41 15.50 21.93
C SER A 190 13.64 15.35 22.83
N ASN A 191 14.29 16.47 23.19
CA ASN A 191 15.47 16.50 24.05
C ASN A 191 15.22 15.96 25.48
N TYR A 192 13.99 16.01 25.97
CA TYR A 192 13.60 15.52 27.31
C TYR A 192 13.08 14.08 27.28
N ILE A 193 12.38 13.69 26.21
CA ILE A 193 11.74 12.36 26.10
C ILE A 193 12.67 11.28 25.55
N HIS A 194 13.81 11.64 24.94
CA HIS A 194 14.79 10.68 24.41
C HIS A 194 15.82 10.28 25.49
N PRO A 195 15.91 9.00 25.89
CA PRO A 195 16.83 8.55 26.93
C PRO A 195 18.27 8.40 26.39
N GLN A 196 18.86 9.51 25.92
CA GLN A 196 20.16 9.53 25.23
C GLN A 196 21.26 8.90 26.09
N ALA A 197 21.44 9.36 27.33
CA ALA A 197 22.47 8.88 28.24
C ALA A 197 22.34 7.39 28.65
N PHE A 198 21.13 6.83 28.66
CA PHE A 198 20.93 5.40 28.90
C PHE A 198 21.34 4.58 27.67
N ALA A 199 20.96 5.04 26.47
CA ALA A 199 21.37 4.43 25.21
C ALA A 199 22.89 4.49 25.00
N ASP A 200 23.57 5.57 25.40
CA ASP A 200 25.04 5.65 25.36
C ASP A 200 25.72 4.64 26.28
N LYS A 201 25.25 4.51 27.53
CA LYS A 201 25.76 3.48 28.46
C LYS A 201 25.57 2.07 27.90
N LEU A 202 24.40 1.77 27.33
CA LEU A 202 24.08 0.45 26.81
C LEU A 202 24.84 0.14 25.50
N LEU A 203 25.09 1.16 24.66
CA LEU A 203 25.93 1.04 23.46
C LEU A 203 27.41 0.80 23.80
N ASN A 204 27.93 1.44 24.86
CA ASN A 204 29.30 1.20 25.34
C ASN A 204 29.49 -0.22 25.90
N ILE A 205 28.43 -0.86 26.39
CA ILE A 205 28.46 -2.25 26.91
C ILE A 205 28.30 -3.26 25.76
N LEU A 206 27.35 -3.05 24.84
CA LEU A 206 27.03 -4.00 23.76
C LEU A 206 27.91 -3.82 22.50
N GLY A 207 28.55 -2.66 22.37
CA GLY A 207 29.41 -2.31 21.23
C GLY A 207 28.65 -1.82 19.99
N PRO A 208 29.39 -1.33 18.96
CA PRO A 208 28.79 -0.60 17.83
C PRO A 208 27.77 -1.41 17.00
N ARG A 209 27.87 -2.74 17.01
CA ARG A 209 26.99 -3.64 16.23
C ARG A 209 25.51 -3.52 16.64
N PHE A 210 25.23 -3.08 17.86
CA PHE A 210 23.88 -2.89 18.39
C PHE A 210 23.32 -1.47 18.21
N LEU A 211 24.02 -0.58 17.48
CA LEU A 211 23.56 0.79 17.23
C LEU A 211 22.15 0.83 16.61
N GLY A 212 21.85 -0.04 15.63
CA GLY A 212 20.52 -0.13 15.01
C GLY A 212 19.38 -0.41 16.01
N PRO A 213 19.41 -1.54 16.75
CA PRO A 213 18.43 -1.83 17.81
C PRO A 213 18.36 -0.75 18.91
N LEU A 214 19.50 -0.26 19.39
CA LEU A 214 19.55 0.71 20.48
C LEU A 214 19.04 2.09 20.07
N ALA A 215 19.21 2.47 18.80
CA ALA A 215 18.65 3.71 18.25
C ALA A 215 17.12 3.73 18.34
N ILE A 216 16.43 2.58 18.20
CA ILE A 216 14.96 2.50 18.34
C ILE A 216 14.52 2.96 19.74
N MET A 217 15.23 2.55 20.79
CA MET A 217 14.95 2.99 22.16
C MET A 217 15.35 4.45 22.38
N ARG A 218 16.50 4.87 21.84
CA ARG A 218 17.01 6.25 21.95
C ARG A 218 16.05 7.28 21.38
N ILE A 219 15.54 7.07 20.16
CA ILE A 219 14.69 8.01 19.42
C ILE A 219 13.25 7.49 19.25
N TRP A 220 12.69 6.89 20.30
CA TRP A 220 11.40 6.17 20.25
C TRP A 220 10.25 7.01 19.68
N SER A 221 10.20 8.33 19.93
CA SER A 221 9.11 9.18 19.39
C SER A 221 9.22 9.40 17.88
N PHE A 222 10.44 9.40 17.33
CA PHE A 222 10.67 9.45 15.88
C PHE A 222 10.38 8.09 15.24
N CYS A 223 10.67 7.00 15.96
CA CYS A 223 10.27 5.65 15.56
C CYS A 223 8.74 5.50 15.52
N LEU A 224 8.02 6.08 16.49
CA LEU A 224 6.55 6.12 16.50
C LEU A 224 6.01 6.93 15.32
N PHE A 225 6.61 8.08 15.01
CA PHE A 225 6.27 8.84 13.79
C PHE A 225 6.46 8.02 12.51
N TYR A 226 7.57 7.28 12.42
CA TYR A 226 7.86 6.41 11.27
C TYR A 226 6.80 5.33 11.07
N VAL A 227 6.39 4.66 12.15
CA VAL A 227 5.31 3.67 12.11
C VAL A 227 3.99 4.31 11.69
N MET A 228 3.60 5.44 12.27
CA MET A 228 2.36 6.13 11.90
C MET A 228 2.37 6.58 10.43
N ALA A 229 3.52 7.01 9.90
CA ALA A 229 3.71 7.40 8.51
C ALA A 229 3.70 6.21 7.53
N GLU A 230 4.23 5.03 7.91
CA GLU A 230 4.06 3.77 7.17
C GLU A 230 2.59 3.33 7.18
N LEU A 231 1.93 3.38 8.34
CA LEU A 231 0.53 3.00 8.51
C LEU A 231 -0.43 3.93 7.74
N TRP A 232 -0.10 5.20 7.52
CA TRP A 232 -0.90 6.05 6.62
C TRP A 232 -1.03 5.43 5.21
N GLY A 233 0.06 4.88 4.69
CA GLY A 233 0.07 4.20 3.38
C GLY A 233 -0.80 2.94 3.37
N SER A 234 -0.70 2.08 4.38
CA SER A 234 -1.44 0.81 4.41
C SER A 234 -2.90 0.96 4.87
N VAL A 235 -3.22 1.95 5.70
CA VAL A 235 -4.55 2.16 6.28
C VAL A 235 -5.32 3.20 5.49
N VAL A 236 -4.81 4.43 5.37
CA VAL A 236 -5.58 5.54 4.80
C VAL A 236 -5.75 5.38 3.29
N VAL A 237 -4.70 4.98 2.58
CA VAL A 237 -4.78 4.69 1.13
C VAL A 237 -5.50 3.37 0.87
N SER A 238 -4.97 2.25 1.36
CA SER A 238 -5.43 0.92 0.94
C SER A 238 -6.76 0.47 1.57
N VAL A 239 -7.07 0.91 2.80
CA VAL A 239 -8.28 0.47 3.51
C VAL A 239 -9.36 1.54 3.49
N LEU A 240 -9.06 2.79 3.86
CA LEU A 240 -10.08 3.84 3.93
C LEU A 240 -10.49 4.37 2.55
N PHE A 241 -9.54 4.87 1.75
CA PHE A 241 -9.86 5.42 0.42
C PHE A 241 -10.43 4.37 -0.52
N TRP A 242 -9.70 3.28 -0.79
CA TRP A 242 -10.19 2.24 -1.69
C TRP A 242 -11.41 1.50 -1.12
N GLY A 243 -11.53 1.41 0.21
CA GLY A 243 -12.75 0.91 0.86
C GLY A 243 -13.96 1.80 0.59
N PHE A 244 -13.80 3.13 0.50
CA PHE A 244 -14.86 4.08 0.19
C PHE A 244 -15.16 4.17 -1.32
N ALA A 245 -14.13 4.30 -2.17
CA ALA A 245 -14.25 4.33 -3.63
C ALA A 245 -15.09 3.15 -4.15
N ASN A 246 -14.75 1.92 -3.75
CA ASN A 246 -15.45 0.70 -4.17
C ASN A 246 -16.91 0.58 -3.65
N GLN A 247 -17.36 1.48 -2.77
CA GLN A 247 -18.76 1.54 -2.32
C GLN A 247 -19.60 2.56 -3.10
N ILE A 248 -18.98 3.65 -3.56
CA ILE A 248 -19.69 4.72 -4.29
C ILE A 248 -19.60 4.56 -5.81
N THR A 249 -18.57 3.87 -6.30
CA THR A 249 -18.27 3.72 -7.74
C THR A 249 -18.76 2.38 -8.30
N THR A 250 -19.39 2.42 -9.47
CA THR A 250 -19.82 1.22 -10.23
C THR A 250 -18.63 0.53 -10.93
N VAL A 251 -18.84 -0.65 -11.51
CA VAL A 251 -17.75 -1.37 -12.20
C VAL A 251 -17.33 -0.67 -13.50
N GLU A 252 -18.27 -0.04 -14.20
CA GLU A 252 -18.02 0.72 -15.43
C GLU A 252 -17.32 2.04 -15.15
N GLU A 253 -17.81 2.81 -14.17
CA GLU A 253 -17.12 4.00 -13.65
C GLU A 253 -15.68 3.63 -13.22
N ALA A 254 -15.50 2.55 -12.45
CA ALA A 254 -14.18 2.15 -11.95
C ALA A 254 -13.18 1.86 -13.09
N LYS A 255 -13.60 1.18 -14.16
CA LYS A 255 -12.76 0.93 -15.35
C LYS A 255 -12.27 2.24 -16.00
N ARG A 256 -13.12 3.27 -16.05
CA ARG A 256 -12.81 4.58 -16.66
C ARG A 256 -11.98 5.48 -15.73
N PHE A 257 -12.27 5.52 -14.44
CA PHE A 257 -11.73 6.53 -13.52
C PHE A 257 -10.61 6.06 -12.58
N TYR A 258 -10.49 4.76 -12.27
CA TYR A 258 -9.38 4.28 -11.43
C TYR A 258 -7.99 4.44 -12.11
N PRO A 259 -7.82 4.24 -13.44
CA PRO A 259 -6.56 4.58 -14.11
C PRO A 259 -6.22 6.07 -14.02
N LEU A 260 -7.22 6.96 -14.09
CA LEU A 260 -7.04 8.40 -13.94
C LEU A 260 -6.61 8.79 -12.52
N PHE A 261 -7.11 8.11 -11.48
CA PHE A 261 -6.58 8.26 -10.12
C PHE A 261 -5.11 7.81 -10.02
N GLY A 262 -4.72 6.75 -10.74
CA GLY A 262 -3.33 6.32 -10.86
C GLY A 262 -2.40 7.39 -11.47
N LEU A 263 -2.87 8.11 -12.49
CA LEU A 263 -2.12 9.26 -13.05
C LEU A 263 -2.10 10.45 -12.07
N GLY A 264 -3.25 10.78 -11.46
CA GLY A 264 -3.36 11.84 -10.45
C GLY A 264 -2.49 11.63 -9.21
N ALA A 265 -2.18 10.37 -8.86
CA ALA A 265 -1.25 10.03 -7.79
C ALA A 265 0.16 10.61 -8.02
N ASN A 266 0.64 10.59 -9.26
CA ASN A 266 1.95 11.14 -9.62
C ASN A 266 1.95 12.67 -9.57
N ILE A 267 0.82 13.30 -9.90
CA ILE A 267 0.63 14.75 -9.75
C ILE A 267 0.70 15.14 -8.25
N ALA A 268 0.02 14.41 -7.36
CA ALA A 268 0.11 14.62 -5.92
C ALA A 268 1.55 14.48 -5.39
N LEU A 269 2.30 13.51 -5.89
CA LEU A 269 3.72 13.26 -5.59
C LEU A 269 4.64 14.41 -6.07
N ILE A 270 4.34 15.04 -7.22
CA ILE A 270 5.05 16.23 -7.72
C ILE A 270 4.81 17.44 -6.81
N PHE A 271 3.55 17.77 -6.51
CA PHE A 271 3.20 18.93 -5.69
C PHE A 271 3.76 18.80 -4.27
N SER A 272 3.58 17.65 -3.63
CA SER A 272 4.09 17.42 -2.27
C SER A 272 5.62 17.49 -2.19
N GLY A 273 6.36 16.93 -3.17
CA GLY A 273 7.81 17.08 -3.24
C GLY A 273 8.27 18.54 -3.33
N ARG A 274 7.55 19.36 -4.12
CA ARG A 274 7.79 20.81 -4.19
C ARG A 274 7.46 21.53 -2.88
N THR A 275 6.38 21.13 -2.19
CA THR A 275 6.03 21.66 -0.87
C THR A 275 7.11 21.36 0.18
N VAL A 276 7.61 20.12 0.25
CA VAL A 276 8.73 19.73 1.15
C VAL A 276 9.96 20.59 0.87
N LYS A 277 10.32 20.77 -0.41
CA LYS A 277 11.45 21.61 -0.81
C LYS A 277 11.24 23.09 -0.50
N TYR A 278 10.02 23.62 -0.64
CA TYR A 278 9.69 25.00 -0.28
C TYR A 278 9.93 25.25 1.21
N PHE A 279 9.35 24.44 2.10
CA PHE A 279 9.56 24.61 3.55
C PHE A 279 10.98 24.32 4.00
N SER A 280 11.73 23.48 3.28
CA SER A 280 13.17 23.27 3.53
C SER A 280 14.01 24.47 3.08
N ASN A 281 13.62 25.20 2.02
CA ASN A 281 14.37 26.38 1.56
C ASN A 281 13.96 27.68 2.27
N LEU A 282 12.71 27.80 2.76
CA LEU A 282 12.23 28.94 3.56
C LEU A 282 13.07 29.16 4.84
N ARG A 283 13.79 28.11 5.29
CA ARG A 283 14.78 28.19 6.37
C ARG A 283 16.01 29.06 6.03
N LYS A 284 16.41 29.17 4.75
CA LYS A 284 17.60 29.96 4.35
C LYS A 284 17.45 31.47 4.60
N SER A 285 16.22 31.93 4.78
CA SER A 285 15.85 33.31 5.11
C SER A 285 15.55 33.55 6.59
N LEU A 286 15.77 32.57 7.48
CA LEU A 286 15.58 32.72 8.93
C LEU A 286 16.89 33.12 9.62
N GLY A 287 16.79 33.97 10.64
CA GLY A 287 17.94 34.50 11.38
C GLY A 287 18.73 33.44 12.18
N PRO A 288 20.01 33.73 12.50
CA PRO A 288 20.86 32.82 13.25
C PRO A 288 20.30 32.55 14.66
N GLY A 289 20.26 31.27 15.06
CA GLY A 289 19.84 30.83 16.39
C GLY A 289 18.50 30.08 16.45
N VAL A 290 17.69 30.10 15.39
CA VAL A 290 16.41 29.38 15.32
C VAL A 290 16.58 27.96 14.78
N ASP A 291 15.99 26.94 15.41
CA ASP A 291 15.91 25.59 14.82
C ASP A 291 14.93 25.59 13.63
N GLY A 292 15.47 25.94 12.46
CA GLY A 292 14.71 25.96 11.23
C GLY A 292 14.13 24.60 10.82
N TRP A 293 14.68 23.47 11.28
CA TRP A 293 14.08 22.17 10.99
C TRP A 293 12.80 21.97 11.83
N ALA A 294 12.79 22.39 13.09
CA ALA A 294 11.56 22.40 13.90
C ALA A 294 10.46 23.24 13.26
N ILE A 295 10.80 24.37 12.62
CA ILE A 295 9.84 25.23 11.91
C ILE A 295 9.35 24.56 10.62
N SER A 296 10.25 24.07 9.76
CA SER A 296 9.86 23.35 8.54
C SER A 296 8.99 22.14 8.87
N LEU A 297 9.31 21.38 9.91
CA LEU A 297 8.53 20.25 10.40
C LEU A 297 7.14 20.69 10.90
N LYS A 298 7.06 21.75 11.72
CA LYS A 298 5.76 22.31 12.16
C LYS A 298 4.89 22.75 10.99
N ALA A 299 5.46 23.42 9.99
CA ALA A 299 4.75 23.84 8.79
C ALA A 299 4.25 22.65 7.97
N MET A 300 5.10 21.64 7.74
CA MET A 300 4.72 20.40 7.05
C MET A 300 3.61 19.64 7.81
N MET A 301 3.69 19.53 9.15
CA MET A 301 2.64 18.87 9.94
C MET A 301 1.34 19.68 9.97
N SER A 302 1.41 21.01 9.99
CA SER A 302 0.23 21.87 9.86
C SER A 302 -0.51 21.62 8.55
N ILE A 303 0.22 21.49 7.44
CA ILE A 303 -0.38 21.15 6.14
C ILE A 303 -0.96 19.73 6.13
N VAL A 304 -0.27 18.75 6.73
CA VAL A 304 -0.82 17.39 6.89
C VAL A 304 -2.16 17.42 7.65
N VAL A 305 -2.27 18.24 8.70
CA VAL A 305 -3.52 18.44 9.45
C VAL A 305 -4.59 19.15 8.60
N LEU A 306 -4.24 20.23 7.88
CA LEU A 306 -5.18 20.95 7.00
C LEU A 306 -5.73 20.06 5.88
N MET A 307 -4.87 19.31 5.19
CA MET A 307 -5.27 18.31 4.19
C MET A 307 -6.04 17.15 4.83
N GLY A 308 -5.74 16.78 6.08
CA GLY A 308 -6.53 15.85 6.88
C GLY A 308 -7.96 16.34 7.12
N GLY A 309 -8.11 17.62 7.46
CA GLY A 309 -9.40 18.30 7.56
C GLY A 309 -10.14 18.32 6.23
N ALA A 310 -9.44 18.61 5.11
CA ALA A 310 -10.02 18.56 3.77
C ALA A 310 -10.52 17.15 3.40
N ILE A 311 -9.78 16.08 3.75
CA ILE A 311 -10.23 14.69 3.56
C ILE A 311 -11.53 14.42 4.34
N CYS A 312 -11.62 14.91 5.59
CA CYS A 312 -12.83 14.77 6.40
C CYS A 312 -14.01 15.55 5.83
N PHE A 313 -13.78 16.78 5.36
CA PHE A 313 -14.79 17.62 4.71
C PHE A 313 -15.30 17.01 3.40
N ILE A 314 -14.40 16.52 2.54
CA ILE A 314 -14.78 15.87 1.28
C ILE A 314 -15.55 14.57 1.56
N TYR A 315 -15.14 13.79 2.57
CA TYR A 315 -15.87 12.58 2.97
C TYR A 315 -17.28 12.91 3.47
N TRP A 316 -17.44 13.96 4.30
CA TRP A 316 -18.75 14.48 4.72
C TRP A 316 -19.59 14.91 3.51
N TRP A 317 -19.02 15.70 2.61
CA TRP A 317 -19.69 16.21 1.42
C TRP A 317 -20.22 15.07 0.53
N VAL A 318 -19.37 14.11 0.18
CA VAL A 318 -19.79 12.97 -0.67
C VAL A 318 -20.89 12.15 0.01
N ASN A 319 -20.81 11.90 1.33
CA ASN A 319 -21.85 11.13 2.01
C ASN A 319 -23.22 11.82 2.10
N ASN A 320 -23.28 13.17 2.02
CA ASN A 320 -24.53 13.92 2.08
C ASN A 320 -25.09 14.28 0.70
N PHE A 321 -24.23 14.55 -0.28
CA PHE A 321 -24.63 15.09 -1.58
C PHE A 321 -24.53 14.10 -2.75
N VAL A 322 -23.94 12.90 -2.55
CA VAL A 322 -23.92 11.83 -3.58
C VAL A 322 -24.89 10.71 -3.20
N PRO A 323 -25.88 10.37 -4.05
CA PRO A 323 -26.71 9.20 -3.82
C PRO A 323 -25.85 7.93 -3.90
N LEU A 324 -25.84 7.18 -2.80
CA LEU A 324 -25.11 5.92 -2.71
C LEU A 324 -25.86 4.82 -3.48
N PRO A 325 -25.21 4.05 -4.37
CA PRO A 325 -25.87 2.96 -5.06
C PRO A 325 -26.33 1.87 -4.07
N THR A 326 -27.59 1.43 -4.18
CA THR A 326 -28.25 0.47 -3.28
C THR A 326 -27.71 -0.96 -3.45
N ARG A 327 -26.43 -1.16 -3.13
CA ARG A 327 -25.72 -2.42 -3.36
C ARG A 327 -26.10 -3.45 -2.29
N SER A 328 -26.73 -4.55 -2.69
CA SER A 328 -27.11 -5.64 -1.78
C SER A 328 -25.88 -6.23 -1.09
N LYS A 329 -26.04 -6.62 0.18
CA LYS A 329 -24.94 -7.06 1.06
C LYS A 329 -24.41 -8.49 0.75
N LYS A 330 -24.32 -8.89 -0.53
CA LYS A 330 -23.62 -10.13 -0.92
C LYS A 330 -22.11 -9.92 -0.79
N LYS A 331 -21.64 -10.07 0.45
CA LYS A 331 -20.23 -10.17 0.83
C LYS A 331 -19.67 -11.45 0.17
N LYS A 332 -19.15 -11.34 -1.06
CA LYS A 332 -18.35 -12.43 -1.66
C LYS A 332 -17.21 -12.72 -0.69
N GLU A 333 -17.24 -13.89 -0.07
CA GLU A 333 -16.11 -14.35 0.73
C GLU A 333 -14.94 -14.56 -0.22
N LYS A 334 -13.92 -13.71 -0.10
CA LYS A 334 -12.62 -14.02 -0.68
C LYS A 334 -12.14 -15.30 0.03
N PRO A 335 -11.78 -16.38 -0.68
CA PRO A 335 -11.31 -17.59 -0.04
C PRO A 335 -10.10 -17.25 0.84
N LYS A 336 -10.26 -17.43 2.15
CA LYS A 336 -9.20 -17.20 3.12
C LYS A 336 -8.29 -18.42 3.14
N MET A 337 -7.39 -18.51 2.17
CA MET A 337 -6.28 -19.46 2.29
C MET A 337 -5.49 -19.14 3.56
N GLY A 338 -5.18 -20.16 4.35
CA GLY A 338 -4.23 -20.02 5.46
C GLY A 338 -2.84 -19.70 4.92
N THR A 339 -2.01 -18.96 5.66
CA THR A 339 -0.64 -18.60 5.20
C THR A 339 0.19 -19.80 4.76
N MET A 340 0.04 -20.95 5.44
CA MET A 340 0.73 -22.20 5.10
C MET A 340 0.12 -22.90 3.86
N GLU A 341 -1.19 -22.74 3.64
CA GLU A 341 -1.88 -23.24 2.45
C GLU A 341 -1.51 -22.40 1.22
N SER A 342 -1.46 -21.07 1.36
CA SER A 342 -0.90 -20.15 0.36
C SER A 342 0.55 -20.50 0.02
N LEU A 343 1.39 -20.83 1.01
CA LEU A 343 2.78 -21.24 0.76
C LEU A 343 2.86 -22.56 -0.02
N LYS A 344 2.05 -23.55 0.34
CA LYS A 344 1.96 -24.83 -0.38
C LYS A 344 1.48 -24.61 -1.82
N PHE A 345 0.47 -23.75 -2.01
CA PHE A 345 -0.06 -23.37 -3.32
C PHE A 345 0.99 -22.64 -4.19
N LEU A 346 1.73 -21.68 -3.61
CA LEU A 346 2.82 -20.94 -4.26
C LEU A 346 3.92 -21.86 -4.81
N VAL A 347 4.22 -22.96 -4.12
CA VAL A 347 5.24 -23.94 -4.54
C VAL A 347 4.71 -24.94 -5.57
N SER A 348 3.39 -25.19 -5.59
CA SER A 348 2.77 -26.24 -6.40
C SER A 348 2.65 -25.90 -7.90
N SER A 349 2.55 -24.62 -8.27
CA SER A 349 2.45 -24.19 -9.67
C SER A 349 3.71 -23.45 -10.10
N ARG A 350 4.34 -23.90 -11.20
CA ARG A 350 5.54 -23.26 -11.78
C ARG A 350 5.26 -21.80 -12.15
N TYR A 351 4.11 -21.53 -12.76
CA TYR A 351 3.69 -20.18 -13.16
C TYR A 351 3.58 -19.24 -11.95
N ILE A 352 2.85 -19.68 -10.92
CA ILE A 352 2.65 -18.92 -9.68
C ILE A 352 3.97 -18.72 -8.92
N ARG A 353 4.85 -19.73 -8.90
CA ARG A 353 6.18 -19.64 -8.29
C ARG A 353 7.08 -18.62 -8.99
N ASP A 354 7.08 -18.61 -10.32
CA ASP A 354 7.87 -17.66 -11.10
C ASP A 354 7.33 -16.23 -10.86
N LEU A 355 6.00 -16.02 -10.92
CA LEU A 355 5.35 -14.74 -10.61
C LEU A 355 5.60 -14.26 -9.16
N ALA A 356 5.57 -15.18 -8.19
CA ALA A 356 5.95 -14.91 -6.81
C ALA A 356 7.43 -14.48 -6.69
N THR A 357 8.31 -15.12 -7.46
CA THR A 357 9.74 -14.78 -7.54
C THR A 357 9.93 -13.37 -8.08
N LEU A 358 9.21 -12.96 -9.13
CA LEU A 358 9.21 -11.57 -9.64
C LEU A 358 8.88 -10.56 -8.52
N VAL A 359 7.83 -10.81 -7.73
CA VAL A 359 7.36 -9.89 -6.68
C VAL A 359 8.30 -9.84 -5.47
N VAL A 360 8.78 -11.01 -5.00
CA VAL A 360 9.74 -11.08 -3.89
C VAL A 360 11.07 -10.47 -4.29
N ALA A 361 11.59 -10.77 -5.48
CA ALA A 361 12.88 -10.26 -5.95
C ALA A 361 12.87 -8.73 -6.12
N TYR A 362 11.81 -8.13 -6.68
CA TYR A 362 11.66 -6.67 -6.68
C TYR A 362 11.67 -6.11 -5.25
N GLY A 363 10.84 -6.68 -4.36
CA GLY A 363 10.66 -6.19 -2.99
C GLY A 363 11.94 -6.24 -2.15
N ILE A 364 12.76 -7.29 -2.31
CA ILE A 364 14.09 -7.37 -1.70
C ILE A 364 15.01 -6.34 -2.36
N SER A 365 15.16 -6.40 -3.69
CA SER A 365 16.11 -5.59 -4.44
C SER A 365 15.97 -4.09 -4.16
N ILE A 366 14.75 -3.54 -4.22
CA ILE A 366 14.53 -2.12 -3.96
C ILE A 366 14.85 -1.73 -2.52
N ASN A 367 14.59 -2.61 -1.54
CA ASN A 367 14.91 -2.36 -0.13
C ASN A 367 16.44 -2.34 0.09
N LEU A 368 17.16 -3.29 -0.55
CA LEU A 368 18.62 -3.37 -0.51
C LEU A 368 19.27 -2.07 -1.00
N VAL A 369 18.84 -1.56 -2.16
CA VAL A 369 19.41 -0.32 -2.71
C VAL A 369 18.96 0.91 -1.94
N GLU A 370 17.67 1.05 -1.62
CA GLU A 370 17.12 2.26 -0.99
C GLU A 370 17.78 2.57 0.36
N VAL A 371 17.98 1.57 1.24
CA VAL A 371 18.61 1.79 2.55
C VAL A 371 20.10 2.10 2.41
N THR A 372 20.81 1.40 1.52
CA THR A 372 22.23 1.66 1.21
C THR A 372 22.42 3.09 0.68
N TRP A 373 21.54 3.52 -0.23
CA TRP A 373 21.50 4.88 -0.77
C TRP A 373 21.17 5.93 0.29
N LYS A 374 20.16 5.70 1.14
CA LYS A 374 19.82 6.59 2.27
C LYS A 374 21.00 6.80 3.24
N SER A 375 21.87 5.80 3.38
CA SER A 375 23.11 5.93 4.15
C SER A 375 24.13 6.85 3.49
N LYS A 376 24.31 6.78 2.17
CA LYS A 376 25.18 7.70 1.42
C LYS A 376 24.59 9.12 1.36
N LEU A 377 23.27 9.24 1.23
CA LEU A 377 22.55 10.50 1.31
C LEU A 377 22.75 11.19 2.66
N LYS A 378 22.72 10.45 3.79
CA LYS A 378 23.08 10.99 5.12
C LYS A 378 24.53 11.47 5.17
N ALA A 379 25.47 10.70 4.63
CA ALA A 379 26.88 11.05 4.64
C ALA A 379 27.17 12.34 3.83
N GLN A 380 26.44 12.57 2.73
CA GLN A 380 26.57 13.78 1.92
C GLN A 380 25.81 14.99 2.46
N PHE A 381 24.64 14.76 3.06
CA PHE A 381 23.78 15.78 3.65
C PHE A 381 23.40 15.39 5.09
N PRO A 382 24.29 15.63 6.08
CA PRO A 382 24.01 15.33 7.49
C PRO A 382 22.92 16.24 8.08
N SER A 383 22.72 17.42 7.49
CA SER A 383 21.69 18.38 7.87
C SER A 383 20.29 17.84 7.53
N PRO A 384 19.35 17.74 8.50
CA PRO A 384 17.97 17.31 8.25
C PRO A 384 17.29 18.12 7.13
N ASN A 385 17.63 19.39 7.02
CA ASN A 385 17.04 20.31 6.05
C ASN A 385 17.51 20.06 4.60
N GLU A 386 18.80 19.78 4.42
CA GLU A 386 19.35 19.49 3.09
C GLU A 386 18.91 18.10 2.62
N TYR A 387 18.91 17.13 3.53
CA TYR A 387 18.33 15.80 3.31
C TYR A 387 16.85 15.92 2.91
N SER A 388 16.06 16.73 3.62
CA SER A 388 14.64 16.94 3.33
C SER A 388 14.42 17.67 2.00
N SER A 389 15.21 18.71 1.69
CA SER A 389 15.14 19.38 0.38
C SER A 389 15.48 18.43 -0.76
N PHE A 390 16.50 17.58 -0.59
CA PHE A 390 16.86 16.54 -1.56
C PHE A 390 15.74 15.51 -1.72
N MET A 391 15.13 15.05 -0.62
CA MET A 391 13.99 14.13 -0.66
C MET A 391 12.78 14.75 -1.39
N GLY A 392 12.54 16.06 -1.26
CA GLY A 392 11.50 16.77 -2.03
C GLY A 392 11.77 16.80 -3.54
N ASP A 393 13.02 17.02 -3.95
CA ASP A 393 13.43 16.91 -5.35
C ASP A 393 13.31 15.46 -5.86
N PHE A 394 13.77 14.48 -5.07
CA PHE A 394 13.66 13.05 -5.37
C PHE A 394 12.19 12.61 -5.56
N SER A 395 11.29 13.07 -4.68
CA SER A 395 9.86 12.81 -4.80
C SER A 395 9.26 13.45 -6.05
N THR A 396 9.62 14.71 -6.34
CA THR A 396 9.18 15.37 -7.58
C THR A 396 9.66 14.63 -8.82
N ALA A 397 10.95 14.28 -8.88
CA ALA A 397 11.55 13.57 -10.01
C ALA A 397 10.95 12.16 -10.16
N THR A 398 10.66 11.45 -9.06
CA THR A 398 9.94 10.18 -9.08
C THR A 398 8.55 10.34 -9.68
N GLY A 399 7.80 11.38 -9.30
CA GLY A 399 6.47 11.65 -9.85
C GLY A 399 6.49 11.96 -11.35
N ILE A 400 7.41 12.83 -11.81
CA ILE A 400 7.58 13.14 -13.24
C ILE A 400 7.97 11.88 -14.02
N ALA A 401 9.01 11.17 -13.57
CA ALA A 401 9.49 9.97 -14.26
C ALA A 401 8.44 8.85 -14.30
N THR A 402 7.67 8.66 -13.22
CA THR A 402 6.57 7.68 -13.19
C THR A 402 5.43 8.08 -14.12
N PHE A 403 5.04 9.36 -14.14
CA PHE A 403 4.01 9.86 -15.05
C PHE A 403 4.40 9.67 -16.53
N THR A 404 5.61 10.08 -16.91
CA THR A 404 6.14 9.88 -18.27
C THR A 404 6.24 8.39 -18.62
N MET A 405 6.72 7.55 -17.71
CA MET A 405 6.80 6.10 -17.92
C MET A 405 5.43 5.42 -18.01
N MET A 406 4.38 5.93 -17.35
CA MET A 406 3.01 5.43 -17.48
C MET A 406 2.38 5.74 -18.84
N LEU A 407 2.73 6.87 -19.45
CA LEU A 407 2.35 7.15 -20.84
C LEU A 407 3.13 6.25 -21.81
N LEU A 408 4.46 6.16 -21.61
CA LEU A 408 5.33 5.33 -22.45
C LEU A 408 5.01 3.82 -22.34
N SER A 409 4.48 3.35 -21.20
CA SER A 409 4.15 1.94 -21.02
C SER A 409 3.06 1.44 -21.98
N GLN A 410 2.12 2.29 -22.40
CA GLN A 410 1.11 1.91 -23.40
C GLN A 410 1.80 1.50 -24.71
N PHE A 411 2.63 2.39 -25.26
CA PHE A 411 3.45 2.12 -26.44
C PHE A 411 4.36 0.88 -26.28
N ILE A 412 4.91 0.64 -25.09
CA ILE A 412 5.74 -0.55 -24.82
C ILE A 412 4.90 -1.83 -24.91
N PHE A 413 3.71 -1.87 -24.28
CA PHE A 413 2.82 -3.02 -24.34
C PHE A 413 2.32 -3.28 -25.77
N ASP A 414 1.91 -2.22 -26.48
CA ASP A 414 1.33 -2.32 -27.82
C ASP A 414 2.37 -2.76 -28.87
N LYS A 415 3.62 -2.27 -28.79
CA LYS A 415 4.66 -2.51 -29.81
C LYS A 415 5.61 -3.67 -29.48
N TYR A 416 5.92 -3.91 -28.20
CA TYR A 416 6.94 -4.88 -27.77
C TYR A 416 6.38 -6.03 -26.92
N GLY A 417 5.10 -5.97 -26.54
CA GLY A 417 4.41 -7.04 -25.84
C GLY A 417 4.81 -7.24 -24.37
N TRP A 418 4.14 -8.19 -23.73
CA TRP A 418 4.27 -8.47 -22.29
C TRP A 418 5.69 -8.90 -21.90
N GLY A 419 6.33 -9.76 -22.71
CA GLY A 419 7.64 -10.34 -22.41
C GLY A 419 8.79 -9.34 -22.32
N VAL A 420 8.74 -8.27 -23.11
CA VAL A 420 9.71 -7.16 -23.03
C VAL A 420 9.39 -6.28 -21.83
N ALA A 421 8.12 -5.89 -21.64
CA ALA A 421 7.67 -5.09 -20.50
C ALA A 421 8.06 -5.70 -19.14
N ALA A 422 7.89 -7.03 -18.98
CA ALA A 422 8.24 -7.76 -17.78
C ALA A 422 9.76 -7.74 -17.48
N LYS A 423 10.61 -7.71 -18.52
CA LYS A 423 12.08 -7.71 -18.40
C LYS A 423 12.68 -6.31 -18.21
N ILE A 424 11.98 -5.23 -18.60
CA ILE A 424 12.48 -3.86 -18.42
C ILE A 424 12.75 -3.55 -16.94
N THR A 425 11.81 -3.84 -16.03
CA THR A 425 11.98 -3.48 -14.60
C THR A 425 13.22 -4.12 -13.94
N PRO A 426 13.45 -5.44 -14.03
CA PRO A 426 14.70 -6.03 -13.54
C PRO A 426 15.95 -5.52 -14.27
N THR A 427 15.88 -5.25 -15.57
CA THR A 427 17.02 -4.75 -16.35
C THR A 427 17.41 -3.32 -15.94
N VAL A 428 16.44 -2.43 -15.77
CA VAL A 428 16.64 -1.07 -15.25
C VAL A 428 17.26 -1.14 -13.86
N LEU A 429 16.73 -1.99 -12.98
CA LEU A 429 17.28 -2.16 -11.63
C LEU A 429 18.70 -2.75 -11.65
N LEU A 430 19.00 -3.69 -12.55
CA LEU A 430 20.35 -4.25 -12.73
C LEU A 430 21.34 -3.18 -13.18
N LEU A 431 21.07 -2.49 -14.29
CA LEU A 431 21.99 -1.51 -14.89
C LEU A 431 22.26 -0.35 -13.93
N THR A 432 21.20 0.22 -13.35
CA THR A 432 21.34 1.35 -12.42
C THR A 432 21.88 0.90 -11.05
N GLY A 433 21.58 -0.33 -10.61
CA GLY A 433 22.12 -0.92 -9.39
C GLY A 433 23.61 -1.23 -9.49
N VAL A 434 24.05 -1.88 -10.58
CA VAL A 434 25.48 -2.11 -10.86
C VAL A 434 26.22 -0.78 -10.95
N GLY A 435 25.69 0.22 -11.65
CA GLY A 435 26.29 1.56 -11.67
C GLY A 435 26.47 2.17 -10.27
N PHE A 436 25.44 2.08 -9.43
CA PHE A 436 25.46 2.58 -8.05
C PHE A 436 26.47 1.84 -7.15
N PHE A 437 26.44 0.49 -7.13
CA PHE A 437 27.37 -0.30 -6.31
C PHE A 437 28.81 -0.21 -6.81
N SER A 438 29.05 -0.25 -8.13
CA SER A 438 30.39 -0.05 -8.71
C SER A 438 30.98 1.30 -8.32
N LEU A 439 30.18 2.38 -8.33
CA LEU A 439 30.66 3.69 -7.94
C LEU A 439 30.96 3.79 -6.43
N ILE A 440 30.22 3.06 -5.58
CA ILE A 440 30.54 2.98 -4.14
C ILE A 440 31.81 2.17 -3.87
N LEU A 441 32.01 1.05 -4.57
CA LEU A 441 33.12 0.13 -4.32
C LEU A 441 34.43 0.58 -5.00
N PHE A 442 34.33 1.15 -6.20
CA PHE A 442 35.45 1.57 -7.04
C PHE A 442 35.49 3.10 -7.24
N GLY A 443 34.93 3.86 -6.30
CA GLY A 443 34.86 5.33 -6.39
C GLY A 443 36.22 6.04 -6.36
N GLY A 444 37.25 5.42 -5.78
CA GLY A 444 38.62 5.96 -5.71
C GLY A 444 39.26 6.17 -7.09
N PRO A 445 39.40 5.13 -7.93
CA PRO A 445 39.87 5.25 -9.31
C PRO A 445 39.08 6.25 -10.18
N LEU A 446 37.81 6.51 -9.85
CA LEU A 446 36.95 7.43 -10.60
C LEU A 446 37.11 8.91 -10.20
N VAL A 447 37.85 9.22 -9.13
CA VAL A 447 38.09 10.60 -8.65
C VAL A 447 38.57 11.55 -9.75
N PRO A 448 39.60 11.23 -10.57
CA PRO A 448 40.11 12.18 -11.58
C PRO A 448 39.09 12.50 -12.68
N THR A 449 38.22 11.56 -13.01
CA THR A 449 37.17 11.73 -14.02
C THR A 449 36.00 12.53 -13.45
N LEU A 450 35.56 12.23 -12.22
CA LEU A 450 34.46 12.95 -11.55
C LEU A 450 34.83 14.39 -11.19
N ALA A 451 36.10 14.65 -10.85
CA ALA A 451 36.62 15.98 -10.60
C ALA A 451 36.48 16.92 -11.81
N LYS A 452 36.60 16.41 -13.05
CA LYS A 452 36.37 17.19 -14.29
C LYS A 452 34.92 17.68 -14.43
N PHE A 453 33.97 17.02 -13.77
CA PHE A 453 32.56 17.42 -13.70
C PHE A 453 32.21 18.15 -12.39
N GLY A 454 33.21 18.51 -11.56
CA GLY A 454 32.99 19.16 -10.27
C GLY A 454 32.29 18.28 -9.22
N MET A 455 32.25 16.95 -9.42
CA MET A 455 31.57 16.01 -8.51
C MET A 455 32.54 15.24 -7.63
N THR A 456 32.20 15.08 -6.35
CA THR A 456 32.86 14.10 -5.48
C THR A 456 32.28 12.70 -5.73
N PRO A 457 33.02 11.60 -5.47
CA PRO A 457 32.47 10.25 -5.55
C PRO A 457 31.26 10.03 -4.65
N LEU A 458 31.20 10.69 -3.49
CA LEU A 458 30.05 10.60 -2.58
C LEU A 458 28.81 11.28 -3.18
N LEU A 459 28.96 12.49 -3.74
CA LEU A 459 27.86 13.21 -4.39
C LEU A 459 27.36 12.46 -5.64
N ALA A 460 28.29 11.91 -6.43
CA ALA A 460 27.97 11.07 -7.58
C ALA A 460 27.21 9.79 -7.14
N ALA A 461 27.61 9.13 -6.06
CA ALA A 461 26.88 7.97 -5.51
C ALA A 461 25.46 8.35 -5.07
N VAL A 462 25.27 9.53 -4.49
CA VAL A 462 23.94 10.03 -4.10
C VAL A 462 23.05 10.26 -5.31
N TYR A 463 23.54 10.91 -6.37
CA TYR A 463 22.76 11.13 -7.59
C TYR A 463 22.50 9.86 -8.39
N VAL A 464 23.50 8.98 -8.57
CA VAL A 464 23.33 7.70 -9.26
C VAL A 464 22.37 6.79 -8.49
N GLY A 465 22.46 6.73 -7.16
CA GLY A 465 21.51 5.99 -6.33
C GLY A 465 20.10 6.61 -6.30
N ALA A 466 19.98 7.93 -6.47
CA ALA A 466 18.69 8.60 -6.63
C ALA A 466 18.06 8.23 -7.97
N MET A 467 18.82 8.28 -9.07
CA MET A 467 18.38 7.83 -10.40
C MET A 467 17.97 6.36 -10.39
N GLN A 468 18.77 5.49 -9.78
CA GLN A 468 18.46 4.08 -9.56
C GLN A 468 17.07 3.90 -8.91
N ASN A 469 16.81 4.63 -7.82
CA ASN A 469 15.56 4.54 -7.08
C ASN A 469 14.37 5.13 -7.88
N ILE A 470 14.58 6.27 -8.55
CA ILE A 470 13.57 6.94 -9.40
C ILE A 470 13.14 6.01 -10.54
N PHE A 471 14.09 5.52 -11.35
CA PHE A 471 13.79 4.67 -12.50
C PHE A 471 13.22 3.31 -12.08
N SER A 472 13.74 2.70 -11.00
CA SER A 472 13.21 1.42 -10.50
C SER A 472 11.76 1.56 -9.99
N LYS A 473 11.42 2.66 -9.31
CA LYS A 473 10.04 2.91 -8.86
C LYS A 473 9.12 3.24 -10.04
N SER A 474 9.59 4.07 -10.97
CA SER A 474 8.84 4.44 -12.17
C SER A 474 8.49 3.22 -13.02
N ALA A 475 9.49 2.41 -13.40
CA ALA A 475 9.28 1.17 -14.13
C ALA A 475 8.41 0.17 -13.37
N LYS A 476 8.51 0.13 -12.03
CA LYS A 476 7.66 -0.75 -11.24
C LYS A 476 6.18 -0.36 -11.30
N TYR A 477 5.86 0.92 -11.17
CA TYR A 477 4.47 1.37 -11.21
C TYR A 477 3.88 1.40 -12.64
N SER A 478 4.70 1.64 -13.67
CA SER A 478 4.23 1.73 -15.06
C SER A 478 4.25 0.41 -15.84
N LEU A 479 5.16 -0.51 -15.55
CA LEU A 479 5.35 -1.76 -16.30
C LEU A 479 5.17 -2.99 -15.42
N PHE A 480 5.89 -3.08 -14.30
CA PHE A 480 5.85 -4.30 -13.46
C PHE A 480 4.48 -4.57 -12.85
N ASP A 481 3.83 -3.57 -12.24
CA ASP A 481 2.51 -3.74 -11.62
C ASP A 481 1.45 -4.14 -12.66
N PRO A 482 1.35 -3.48 -13.85
CA PRO A 482 0.52 -3.97 -14.96
C PRO A 482 0.89 -5.38 -15.45
N CYS A 483 2.19 -5.69 -15.67
CA CYS A 483 2.62 -7.04 -16.07
C CYS A 483 2.18 -8.11 -15.07
N LYS A 484 2.30 -7.84 -13.76
CA LYS A 484 1.86 -8.71 -12.66
C LYS A 484 0.35 -8.93 -12.69
N GLU A 485 -0.43 -7.89 -12.95
CA GLU A 485 -1.90 -8.00 -13.05
C GLU A 485 -2.32 -8.74 -14.33
N MET A 486 -1.63 -8.51 -15.46
CA MET A 486 -1.87 -9.23 -16.72
C MET A 486 -1.52 -10.72 -16.64
N ALA A 487 -0.50 -11.08 -15.85
CA ALA A 487 -0.12 -12.47 -15.59
C ALA A 487 -1.23 -13.30 -14.90
N TYR A 488 -2.19 -12.65 -14.23
CA TYR A 488 -3.35 -13.34 -13.65
C TYR A 488 -4.51 -13.55 -14.63
N ILE A 489 -4.44 -13.03 -15.86
CA ILE A 489 -5.55 -13.11 -16.82
C ILE A 489 -5.77 -14.54 -17.34
N PRO A 490 -4.76 -15.25 -17.88
CA PRO A 490 -4.96 -16.56 -18.53
C PRO A 490 -4.93 -17.73 -17.52
N LEU A 491 -5.18 -17.46 -16.23
CA LEU A 491 -5.27 -18.47 -15.19
C LEU A 491 -6.74 -18.79 -14.92
N ASP A 492 -7.02 -20.06 -14.63
CA ASP A 492 -8.34 -20.49 -14.15
C ASP A 492 -8.76 -19.65 -12.92
N GLU A 493 -10.05 -19.34 -12.79
CA GLU A 493 -10.55 -18.42 -11.75
C GLU A 493 -10.14 -18.84 -10.33
N ASP A 494 -10.02 -20.14 -10.08
CA ASP A 494 -9.63 -20.69 -8.79
C ASP A 494 -8.15 -20.39 -8.49
N THR A 495 -7.23 -20.75 -9.40
CA THR A 495 -5.79 -20.45 -9.33
C THR A 495 -5.51 -18.96 -9.32
N LYS A 496 -6.26 -18.19 -10.10
CA LYS A 496 -6.19 -16.72 -10.20
C LYS A 496 -6.52 -16.06 -8.87
N VAL A 497 -7.63 -16.42 -8.24
CA VAL A 497 -8.03 -15.86 -6.94
C VAL A 497 -7.08 -16.30 -5.84
N LYS A 498 -6.72 -17.59 -5.80
CA LYS A 498 -5.80 -18.19 -4.80
C LYS A 498 -4.37 -17.61 -4.93
N GLY A 499 -3.85 -17.58 -6.14
CA GLY A 499 -2.51 -17.08 -6.48
C GLY A 499 -2.36 -15.59 -6.25
N LYS A 500 -3.34 -14.78 -6.66
CA LYS A 500 -3.34 -13.34 -6.38
C LYS A 500 -3.39 -13.04 -4.88
N ALA A 501 -4.22 -13.76 -4.13
CA ALA A 501 -4.25 -13.65 -2.67
C ALA A 501 -2.90 -14.03 -2.05
N ALA A 502 -2.29 -15.15 -2.46
CA ALA A 502 -1.00 -15.60 -1.94
C ALA A 502 0.13 -14.58 -2.25
N ILE A 503 0.19 -14.04 -3.46
CA ILE A 503 1.25 -13.11 -3.86
C ILE A 503 1.07 -11.72 -3.22
N ASP A 504 -0.15 -11.18 -3.18
CA ASP A 504 -0.38 -9.86 -2.61
C ASP A 504 -0.33 -9.86 -1.06
N VAL A 505 -0.69 -10.97 -0.40
CA VAL A 505 -0.68 -11.10 1.08
C VAL A 505 0.65 -11.63 1.62
N VAL A 506 1.30 -12.59 0.94
CA VAL A 506 2.56 -13.20 1.42
C VAL A 506 3.78 -12.61 0.71
N CYS A 507 3.84 -12.70 -0.62
CA CYS A 507 5.06 -12.35 -1.37
C CYS A 507 5.40 -10.85 -1.31
N ASN A 508 4.40 -9.96 -1.38
CA ASN A 508 4.61 -8.51 -1.30
C ASN A 508 5.21 -8.07 0.06
N PRO A 509 4.65 -8.48 1.23
CA PRO A 509 5.29 -8.23 2.52
C PRO A 509 6.61 -8.99 2.70
N LEU A 510 6.71 -10.25 2.24
CA LEU A 510 7.93 -11.05 2.34
C LEU A 510 9.11 -10.42 1.59
N GLY A 511 8.90 -9.84 0.40
CA GLY A 511 9.96 -9.15 -0.32
C GLY A 511 10.48 -7.94 0.46
N LYS A 512 9.57 -7.09 0.94
CA LYS A 512 9.94 -5.89 1.73
C LYS A 512 10.63 -6.23 3.05
N SER A 513 10.12 -7.22 3.78
CA SER A 513 10.67 -7.65 5.08
C SER A 513 11.94 -8.48 4.92
N GLY A 514 12.03 -9.31 3.87
CA GLY A 514 13.20 -10.11 3.54
C GLY A 514 14.43 -9.24 3.26
N GLY A 515 14.29 -8.16 2.47
CA GLY A 515 15.39 -7.21 2.27
C GLY A 515 15.87 -6.56 3.58
N ALA A 516 14.94 -6.23 4.48
CA ALA A 516 15.29 -5.71 5.80
C ALA A 516 15.95 -6.76 6.71
N LEU A 517 15.47 -8.00 6.72
CA LEU A 517 16.07 -9.11 7.48
C LEU A 517 17.49 -9.42 7.02
N ILE A 518 17.72 -9.44 5.71
CA ILE A 518 19.07 -9.70 5.19
C ILE A 518 20.01 -8.53 5.53
N GLN A 519 19.56 -7.29 5.39
CA GLN A 519 20.35 -6.14 5.86
C GLN A 519 20.64 -6.20 7.37
N GLN A 520 19.65 -6.55 8.20
CA GLN A 520 19.87 -6.75 9.64
C GLN A 520 20.93 -7.83 9.89
N PHE A 521 20.84 -8.99 9.25
CA PHE A 521 21.82 -10.07 9.39
C PHE A 521 23.23 -9.65 8.95
N MET A 522 23.34 -8.93 7.82
CA MET A 522 24.60 -8.41 7.32
C MET A 522 25.20 -7.32 8.24
N ILE A 523 24.38 -6.39 8.76
CA ILE A 523 24.82 -5.34 9.70
C ILE A 523 25.31 -5.96 11.01
N LEU A 524 24.62 -6.97 11.54
CA LEU A 524 25.04 -7.67 12.76
C LEU A 524 26.34 -8.48 12.56
N THR A 525 26.52 -9.06 11.37
CA THR A 525 27.71 -9.87 11.02
C THR A 525 28.94 -9.00 10.75
N PHE A 526 28.83 -8.00 9.86
CA PHE A 526 29.94 -7.14 9.42
C PHE A 526 30.09 -5.84 10.24
N GLY A 527 29.18 -5.61 11.20
CA GLY A 527 29.22 -4.53 12.18
C GLY A 527 28.77 -3.15 11.70
N SER A 528 28.64 -2.92 10.39
CA SER A 528 28.08 -1.69 9.83
C SER A 528 27.50 -1.92 8.43
N LEU A 529 26.60 -1.03 8.00
CA LEU A 529 26.05 -1.01 6.64
C LEU A 529 27.13 -0.74 5.59
N ALA A 530 28.12 0.10 5.91
CA ALA A 530 29.26 0.37 5.03
C ALA A 530 30.06 -0.91 4.74
N ASN A 531 30.42 -1.68 5.79
CA ASN A 531 31.16 -2.94 5.64
C ASN A 531 30.34 -4.01 4.92
N SER A 532 29.01 -4.03 5.11
CA SER A 532 28.13 -4.97 4.40
C SER A 532 27.91 -4.65 2.92
N THR A 533 28.17 -3.41 2.49
CA THR A 533 27.83 -2.91 1.14
C THR A 533 28.34 -3.79 -0.02
N PRO A 534 29.60 -4.29 -0.06
CA PRO A 534 30.04 -5.20 -1.13
C PRO A 534 29.23 -6.50 -1.20
N TYR A 535 28.94 -7.12 -0.05
CA TYR A 535 28.15 -8.34 0.03
C TYR A 535 26.69 -8.11 -0.38
N LEU A 536 26.11 -6.97 0.00
CA LEU A 536 24.78 -6.55 -0.46
C LEU A 536 24.73 -6.37 -1.99
N GLY A 537 25.78 -5.82 -2.60
CA GLY A 537 25.89 -5.69 -4.05
C GLY A 537 25.98 -7.03 -4.78
N GLY A 538 26.81 -7.95 -4.28
CA GLY A 538 26.93 -9.31 -4.84
C GLY A 538 25.62 -10.10 -4.72
N MET A 539 24.95 -10.03 -3.58
CA MET A 539 23.66 -10.70 -3.38
C MET A 539 22.53 -10.07 -4.22
N LEU A 540 22.53 -8.74 -4.38
CA LEU A 540 21.60 -8.06 -5.29
C LEU A 540 21.74 -8.59 -6.71
N LEU A 541 22.96 -8.77 -7.20
CA LEU A 541 23.23 -9.33 -8.54
C LEU A 541 22.62 -10.73 -8.68
N VAL A 542 22.84 -11.63 -7.70
CA VAL A 542 22.24 -12.98 -7.69
C VAL A 542 20.71 -12.92 -7.74
N ILE A 543 20.09 -12.07 -6.92
CA ILE A 543 18.63 -11.92 -6.86
C ILE A 543 18.06 -11.38 -8.18
N VAL A 544 18.75 -10.42 -8.82
CA VAL A 544 18.28 -9.84 -10.09
C VAL A 544 18.50 -10.79 -11.27
N LEU A 545 19.55 -11.62 -11.26
CA LEU A 545 19.70 -12.71 -12.23
C LEU A 545 18.59 -13.77 -12.06
N ALA A 546 18.26 -14.16 -10.83
CA ALA A 546 17.13 -15.04 -10.56
C ALA A 546 15.79 -14.43 -11.03
N TRP A 547 15.62 -13.12 -10.85
CA TRP A 547 14.45 -12.37 -11.33
C TRP A 547 14.36 -12.32 -12.86
N LEU A 548 15.48 -12.08 -13.57
CA LEU A 548 15.52 -12.13 -15.03
C LEU A 548 15.23 -13.55 -15.57
N SER A 549 15.73 -14.59 -14.90
CA SER A 549 15.44 -15.98 -15.22
C SER A 549 13.95 -16.30 -15.03
N ALA A 550 13.37 -15.90 -13.89
CA ALA A 550 11.93 -16.04 -13.64
C ALA A 550 11.08 -15.26 -14.65
N ALA A 551 11.47 -14.05 -15.02
CA ALA A 551 10.78 -13.25 -16.04
C ALA A 551 10.82 -13.94 -17.42
N LYS A 552 11.95 -14.57 -17.81
CA LYS A 552 12.06 -15.35 -19.05
C LYS A 552 11.23 -16.64 -19.00
N SER A 553 11.27 -17.36 -17.88
CA SER A 553 10.47 -18.59 -17.66
C SER A 553 8.97 -18.29 -17.70
N LEU A 554 8.54 -17.18 -17.10
CA LEU A 554 7.13 -16.76 -17.08
C LEU A 554 6.64 -16.27 -18.44
N ASP A 555 7.49 -15.61 -19.23
CA ASP A 555 7.19 -15.17 -20.60
C ASP A 555 6.87 -16.34 -21.54
N THR A 556 7.66 -17.41 -21.50
CA THR A 556 7.38 -18.64 -22.25
C THR A 556 6.06 -19.29 -21.80
N GLN A 557 5.79 -19.39 -20.49
CA GLN A 557 4.55 -19.97 -19.98
C GLN A 557 3.32 -19.11 -20.28
N PHE A 558 3.43 -17.78 -20.16
CA PHE A 558 2.33 -16.85 -20.46
C PHE A 558 1.96 -16.87 -21.95
N THR A 559 2.96 -16.98 -22.83
CA THR A 559 2.73 -17.10 -24.28
C THR A 559 2.05 -18.43 -24.63
N ALA A 560 2.43 -19.53 -23.99
CA ALA A 560 1.79 -20.83 -24.18
C ALA A 560 0.31 -20.81 -23.72
N LEU A 561 0.03 -20.36 -22.50
CA LEU A 561 -1.35 -20.22 -21.98
C LEU A 561 -2.21 -19.29 -22.86
N ARG A 562 -1.62 -18.23 -23.43
CA ARG A 562 -2.30 -17.36 -24.40
C ARG A 562 -2.67 -18.06 -25.69
N GLN A 563 -1.78 -18.93 -26.20
CA GLN A 563 -2.04 -19.71 -27.41
C GLN A 563 -3.11 -20.78 -27.16
N GLU A 564 -3.11 -21.40 -25.98
CA GLU A 564 -4.17 -22.33 -25.54
C GLU A 564 -5.53 -21.61 -25.45
N GLU A 565 -5.62 -20.46 -24.77
CA GLU A 565 -6.85 -19.66 -24.66
C GLU A 565 -7.38 -19.18 -26.03
N GLU A 566 -6.49 -18.86 -26.98
CA GLU A 566 -6.86 -18.50 -28.35
C GLU A 566 -7.29 -19.72 -29.19
N LEU A 567 -6.76 -20.91 -28.89
CA LEU A 567 -7.16 -22.16 -29.55
C LEU A 567 -8.54 -22.60 -29.06
N GLU A 568 -8.78 -22.58 -27.74
CA GLU A 568 -10.07 -22.88 -27.11
C GLU A 568 -11.17 -21.99 -27.70
N LYS A 569 -10.97 -20.67 -27.77
CA LYS A 569 -11.97 -19.75 -28.37
C LYS A 569 -12.22 -20.00 -29.85
N LYS A 570 -11.21 -20.45 -30.61
CA LYS A 570 -11.39 -20.86 -32.02
C LYS A 570 -12.17 -22.17 -32.11
N MET A 571 -11.95 -23.11 -31.20
CA MET A 571 -12.71 -24.36 -31.13
C MET A 571 -14.16 -24.14 -30.68
N GLU A 572 -14.40 -23.26 -29.70
CA GLU A 572 -15.75 -22.83 -29.30
C GLU A 572 -16.48 -22.11 -30.44
N GLY A 573 -15.81 -21.16 -31.11
CA GLY A 573 -16.36 -20.48 -32.29
C GLY A 573 -16.69 -21.43 -33.44
N ALA A 574 -15.77 -22.34 -33.78
CA ALA A 574 -15.98 -23.35 -34.81
C ALA A 574 -17.08 -24.37 -34.44
N ALA A 575 -17.21 -24.74 -33.16
CA ALA A 575 -18.28 -25.62 -32.68
C ALA A 575 -19.66 -24.95 -32.76
N VAL A 576 -19.74 -23.62 -32.64
CA VAL A 576 -20.96 -22.83 -32.88
C VAL A 576 -21.25 -22.65 -34.37
N GLU A 577 -20.22 -22.69 -35.24
CA GLU A 577 -20.37 -22.62 -36.71
C GLU A 577 -20.75 -23.96 -37.38
N VAL A 578 -20.78 -25.10 -36.68
CA VAL A 578 -21.29 -26.36 -37.25
C VAL A 578 -22.82 -26.28 -37.39
N PRO A 579 -23.40 -26.20 -38.60
CA PRO A 579 -24.83 -26.00 -38.76
C PRO A 579 -25.61 -27.28 -38.51
N LEU A 580 -26.81 -27.14 -37.94
CA LEU A 580 -27.84 -28.18 -37.90
C LEU A 580 -28.32 -28.52 -39.33
N LEU A 581 -27.59 -29.42 -40.00
CA LEU A 581 -27.94 -29.97 -41.31
C LEU A 581 -28.00 -31.51 -41.31
N THR A 582 -28.69 -32.07 -40.34
CA THR A 582 -29.39 -33.36 -40.46
C THR A 582 -30.44 -33.46 -39.37
N GLU A 583 -31.72 -33.37 -39.73
CA GLU A 583 -32.71 -34.46 -39.61
C GLU A 583 -34.09 -33.94 -40.04
N ASN A 584 -34.54 -34.32 -41.24
CA ASN A 584 -35.92 -34.11 -41.66
C ASN A 584 -36.39 -35.33 -42.47
N GLY A 585 -36.53 -36.46 -41.76
CA GLY A 585 -36.94 -37.76 -42.29
C GLY A 585 -38.35 -38.14 -41.84
N GLY A 586 -39.37 -37.44 -42.35
CA GLY A 586 -40.77 -37.81 -42.14
C GLY A 586 -41.18 -38.99 -43.03
N ALA A 587 -41.67 -40.08 -42.44
CA ALA A 587 -41.96 -41.33 -43.14
C ALA A 587 -43.22 -41.29 -44.03
N ASN A 588 -43.22 -42.07 -45.12
CA ASN A 588 -44.37 -42.88 -45.61
C ASN A 588 -43.98 -43.72 -46.84
N GLY A 589 -44.49 -44.97 -46.93
CA GLY A 589 -44.55 -45.75 -48.19
C GLY A 589 -43.70 -47.03 -48.26
N VAL A 590 -44.38 -48.18 -48.39
CA VAL A 590 -43.88 -49.56 -48.56
C VAL A 590 -44.58 -50.13 -49.83
N PRO A 591 -44.13 -51.19 -50.55
CA PRO A 591 -42.79 -51.76 -50.83
C PRO A 591 -42.49 -51.86 -52.36
N ALA A 592 -41.30 -52.31 -52.79
CA ALA A 592 -41.12 -53.30 -53.88
C ALA A 592 -39.65 -53.73 -54.15
N SER A 593 -39.45 -55.05 -54.28
CA SER A 593 -38.46 -55.79 -55.12
C SER A 593 -36.99 -55.33 -55.27
N GLY A 594 -36.04 -56.23 -54.96
CA GLY A 594 -34.70 -56.20 -55.58
C GLY A 594 -33.58 -56.91 -54.81
N SER A 595 -33.21 -58.11 -55.27
CA SER A 595 -31.89 -58.78 -55.14
C SER A 595 -30.66 -57.84 -55.05
N SER A 596 -29.54 -58.17 -54.39
CA SER A 596 -29.08 -59.45 -53.81
C SER A 596 -27.77 -59.31 -53.02
N SER A 597 -27.66 -60.11 -51.96
CA SER A 597 -26.43 -60.76 -51.44
C SER A 597 -25.27 -59.93 -50.85
N PRO A 598 -24.45 -60.54 -49.95
CA PRO A 598 -23.67 -59.80 -48.95
C PRO A 598 -22.15 -59.99 -49.08
N LEU A 599 -21.37 -59.48 -48.12
CA LEU A 599 -20.38 -60.28 -47.36
C LEU A 599 -19.75 -59.46 -46.21
N ASN A 600 -20.08 -59.88 -44.98
CA ASN A 600 -19.20 -59.76 -43.80
C ASN A 600 -18.23 -60.98 -43.85
N PRO A 601 -17.07 -61.05 -43.15
CA PRO A 601 -17.14 -61.18 -41.69
C PRO A 601 -15.95 -60.64 -40.86
N THR A 602 -16.16 -60.71 -39.55
CA THR A 602 -15.24 -60.50 -38.43
C THR A 602 -14.15 -61.58 -38.24
N ALA A 603 -13.09 -61.15 -37.54
CA ALA A 603 -12.23 -61.90 -36.60
C ALA A 603 -11.20 -62.92 -37.14
N GLY A 604 -10.01 -62.89 -36.52
CA GLY A 604 -8.94 -63.88 -36.68
C GLY A 604 -7.62 -63.44 -36.04
N ASP A 605 -7.24 -64.07 -34.92
CA ASP A 605 -5.88 -63.98 -34.36
C ASP A 605 -4.85 -64.65 -35.29
N SER A 606 -3.61 -64.14 -35.33
CA SER A 606 -2.38 -64.91 -35.00
C SER A 606 -1.07 -64.25 -35.48
N SER A 607 -0.06 -64.37 -34.63
CA SER A 607 1.40 -64.27 -34.83
C SER A 607 1.98 -64.06 -36.25
N ASN A 608 2.79 -63.00 -36.41
CA ASN A 608 4.26 -63.15 -36.57
C ASN A 608 5.04 -61.82 -36.58
N SER A 609 5.95 -61.68 -35.62
CA SER A 609 7.21 -60.90 -35.71
C SER A 609 8.31 -61.81 -36.31
N PRO A 610 9.47 -61.33 -36.83
CA PRO A 610 10.21 -60.10 -36.50
C PRO A 610 10.47 -59.22 -37.75
N SER A 611 11.22 -58.12 -37.76
CA SER A 611 12.15 -57.47 -36.82
C SER A 611 12.07 -55.91 -37.00
N GLU A 612 12.84 -54.99 -36.41
CA GLU A 612 14.04 -55.07 -35.55
C GLU A 612 14.24 -53.81 -34.64
N THR A 613 15.47 -53.27 -34.62
CA THR A 613 16.01 -52.08 -33.93
C THR A 613 15.44 -50.73 -34.41
N SER A 614 15.26 -49.73 -33.56
CA SER A 614 16.29 -49.19 -32.66
C SER A 614 15.74 -48.46 -31.43
N LYS A 615 16.55 -48.41 -30.35
CA LYS A 615 16.23 -47.81 -29.05
C LYS A 615 17.01 -46.49 -28.82
N PRO A 616 16.67 -45.68 -27.79
CA PRO A 616 16.84 -44.22 -27.81
C PRO A 616 18.07 -43.73 -27.05
N ARG A 617 18.30 -42.40 -27.06
CA ARG A 617 18.52 -41.63 -25.81
C ARG A 617 18.44 -40.11 -25.97
N ASN A 618 18.07 -39.48 -24.86
CA ASN A 618 18.13 -38.04 -24.63
C ASN A 618 19.57 -37.52 -24.63
N PHE A 619 19.72 -36.21 -24.87
CA PHE A 619 20.43 -35.31 -23.97
C PHE A 619 19.62 -34.02 -23.78
#